data_AF-A0A3A0CIV1-F1
#
_entry.id   AF-A0A3A0CIV1-F1
#
_cell.length_a   1.000
_cell.length_b   1.000
_cell.length_c   1.000
_cell.angle_alpha   90.00
_cell.angle_beta   90.00
_cell.angle_gamma   90.00
#
_symmetry.space_group_name_H-M   'P 1'
#
loop_
_entity.id
_entity.type
_entity.pdbx_description
1 polymer ?
#
loop_
_entity_poly.entity_id
_entity_poly.type
_entity_poly.pdbx_seq_one_letter_code
_entity_poly.pdbx_strand_id
1 'polypeptide(L)'
;MGGARESPRDSGETRHAKDEGYQAQTKTGGPRIQEGQYRRGLQDVERGEKGTRRTARPEQACRGEARRAGGRLTRPCARGDGDICAALRRPERSARRGCAVSENGRVAEHFADRLISAVLARGAPCAVALDPVYSSLPAELTSRVGKTAPVAAELSAILEFSRRVLRVIVSHVPVVKINSAYFERYHADGVSALDELIAEARRLGLLVLADVKRGDVGHTAEMYADACLGWAKGGEVFQTADAVTISGYFGRDGAAPFIESAKRSGKGVFVLVRTSNPSAAHIQDVQALDGRKVHEIVAAQVAQWADADDAIGKCGYSLVGAVVATRNAADARRLREIMPRSIFLVPGYGAQGGRPEDFQPYFCRSGGGALVVAGRSVIFAHSAPAYRDESGNSWEECVERACRDFVADICRVAV
;
A
#
# COMPACT_ATOMS: atom_id res chain seq x y z
N MET A 1 3.79 82.21 47.17
CA MET A 1 2.37 81.81 47.01
C MET A 1 2.41 80.39 46.44
N GLY A 2 2.12 79.28 47.13
CA GLY A 2 1.31 79.06 48.33
C GLY A 2 -0.16 78.85 47.92
N GLY A 3 -0.85 77.73 48.16
CA GLY A 3 -0.48 76.40 48.72
C GLY A 3 -1.40 75.30 48.12
N ALA A 4 -1.01 74.03 48.06
CA ALA A 4 -0.97 73.02 49.13
C ALA A 4 -2.31 72.28 49.38
N ARG A 5 -2.28 70.94 49.21
CA ARG A 5 -3.11 69.86 49.80
C ARG A 5 -2.54 68.54 49.25
N GLU A 6 -1.55 67.94 49.91
CA GLU A 6 -1.67 66.98 51.04
C GLU A 6 -2.05 65.55 50.61
N SER A 7 -1.12 64.64 50.87
CA SER A 7 -1.27 63.17 50.92
C SER A 7 -1.30 62.75 52.41
N PRO A 8 -1.61 61.49 52.81
CA PRO A 8 -0.59 60.41 52.71
C PRO A 8 -1.06 58.92 52.71
N ARG A 9 -0.25 58.02 52.10
CA ARG A 9 0.15 56.66 52.59
C ARG A 9 -0.95 55.58 52.83
N ASP A 10 -0.73 54.27 53.03
CA ASP A 10 0.38 53.25 52.97
C ASP A 10 -0.31 51.83 52.96
N SER A 11 0.29 50.63 52.82
CA SER A 11 1.64 50.10 52.47
C SER A 11 1.55 48.57 52.18
N GLY A 12 2.53 48.00 51.44
CA GLY A 12 2.83 46.54 51.38
C GLY A 12 1.86 45.63 50.58
N GLU A 13 2.19 44.40 50.16
CA GLU A 13 3.45 43.63 50.17
C GLU A 13 3.53 42.73 48.90
N THR A 14 4.74 42.41 48.44
CA THR A 14 5.04 41.37 47.44
C THR A 14 4.96 39.95 48.02
N ARG A 15 4.34 38.97 47.34
CA ARG A 15 4.64 37.53 47.54
C ARG A 15 4.63 36.71 46.24
N HIS A 16 5.59 35.78 46.15
CA HIS A 16 5.77 34.82 45.06
C HIS A 16 4.63 33.81 44.96
N ALA A 17 4.25 33.42 43.73
CA ALA A 17 3.63 32.14 43.46
C ALA A 17 4.71 31.05 43.36
N LYS A 18 4.44 29.86 43.92
CA LYS A 18 5.39 28.73 43.99
C LYS A 18 5.04 27.65 42.97
N ASP A 19 6.03 26.83 42.64
CA ASP A 19 5.83 25.51 42.03
C ASP A 19 4.88 24.64 42.86
N GLU A 20 3.98 23.91 42.21
CA GLU A 20 3.29 22.76 42.79
C GLU A 20 3.60 21.50 41.97
N GLY A 21 4.42 20.63 42.56
CA GLY A 21 4.73 19.31 42.02
C GLY A 21 3.66 18.29 42.38
N TYR A 22 3.28 17.46 41.41
CA TYR A 22 2.27 16.41 41.57
C TYR A 22 2.86 15.20 42.32
N GLN A 23 2.58 15.07 43.62
CA GLN A 23 2.90 13.85 44.38
C GLN A 23 1.76 12.83 44.35
N ALA A 24 2.12 11.57 44.09
CA ALA A 24 1.19 10.45 44.11
C ALA A 24 0.77 10.07 45.53
N GLN A 25 -0.52 9.82 45.74
CA GLN A 25 -1.02 9.10 46.90
C GLN A 25 -1.64 7.76 46.48
N THR A 26 -1.08 6.68 47.02
CA THR A 26 -1.62 5.32 46.89
C THR A 26 -2.73 5.12 47.91
N LYS A 27 -3.95 4.76 47.45
CA LYS A 27 -4.96 4.13 48.31
C LYS A 27 -5.56 2.90 47.62
N THR A 28 -5.65 1.84 48.41
CA THR A 28 -6.08 0.48 48.08
C THR A 28 -7.58 0.37 47.89
N GLY A 29 -8.04 -0.42 46.90
CA GLY A 29 -9.47 -0.74 46.73
C GLY A 29 -9.85 -1.35 45.38
N GLY A 30 -9.26 -2.47 44.99
CA GLY A 30 -9.64 -3.20 43.77
C GLY A 30 -10.73 -4.27 44.01
N PRO A 31 -11.70 -4.47 43.10
CA PRO A 31 -12.68 -5.54 43.21
C PRO A 31 -12.05 -6.91 42.91
N ARG A 32 -12.51 -7.96 43.61
CA ARG A 32 -12.09 -9.35 43.37
C ARG A 32 -12.64 -9.85 42.04
N ILE A 33 -11.78 -10.35 41.15
CA ILE A 33 -12.17 -11.18 40.00
C ILE A 33 -11.85 -12.65 40.36
N GLN A 34 -12.75 -13.56 39.99
CA GLN A 34 -12.65 -14.99 40.31
C GLN A 34 -11.58 -15.66 39.43
N GLU A 35 -10.62 -16.33 40.05
CA GLU A 35 -9.74 -17.26 39.35
C GLU A 35 -10.51 -18.55 39.01
N GLY A 36 -10.70 -18.82 37.71
CA GLY A 36 -11.39 -20.03 37.26
C GLY A 36 -11.13 -20.32 35.78
N GLN A 37 -10.60 -21.51 35.51
CA GLN A 37 -10.60 -22.19 34.21
C GLN A 37 -9.79 -21.57 33.05
N TYR A 38 -8.45 -21.65 33.11
CA TYR A 38 -7.62 -21.93 31.92
C TYR A 38 -6.38 -22.78 32.29
N ARG A 39 -6.60 -24.07 32.55
CA ARG A 39 -5.54 -25.11 32.59
C ARG A 39 -6.08 -26.45 32.08
N ARG A 40 -5.81 -26.76 30.81
CA ARG A 40 -5.69 -28.12 30.22
C ARG A 40 -4.97 -27.97 28.88
N GLY A 41 -4.04 -28.87 28.58
CA GLY A 41 -3.33 -28.89 27.30
C GLY A 41 -1.85 -28.49 27.32
N LEU A 42 -1.07 -28.90 28.32
CA LEU A 42 0.41 -28.88 28.26
C LEU A 42 1.05 -29.85 29.28
N GLN A 43 0.69 -31.14 29.17
CA GLN A 43 1.41 -32.26 29.78
C GLN A 43 1.28 -33.45 28.83
N ASP A 44 2.34 -33.73 28.05
CA ASP A 44 2.67 -35.06 27.45
C ASP A 44 3.93 -34.99 26.55
N VAL A 45 5.04 -34.41 27.04
CA VAL A 45 6.38 -34.57 26.40
C VAL A 45 7.54 -34.62 27.42
N GLU A 46 7.39 -35.38 28.52
CA GLU A 46 8.56 -35.75 29.36
C GLU A 46 8.42 -37.16 29.94
N ARG A 47 8.85 -38.20 29.19
CA ARG A 47 9.35 -39.49 29.70
C ARG A 47 9.93 -40.36 28.58
N GLY A 48 11.18 -40.77 28.74
CA GLY A 48 11.91 -41.67 27.82
C GLY A 48 12.71 -40.92 26.74
N GLU A 49 13.95 -41.27 26.41
CA GLU A 49 14.81 -42.36 26.91
C GLU A 49 16.29 -41.96 26.98
N LYS A 50 17.09 -42.82 27.61
CA LYS A 50 18.53 -42.59 27.86
C LYS A 50 19.39 -43.04 26.67
N GLY A 51 20.31 -42.17 26.27
CA GLY A 51 21.70 -42.56 26.00
C GLY A 51 22.10 -42.86 24.56
N THR A 52 23.11 -42.12 24.08
CA THR A 52 24.47 -42.69 23.94
C THR A 52 25.50 -41.56 23.80
N ARG A 53 26.68 -41.74 24.39
CA ARG A 53 27.80 -40.81 24.24
C ARG A 53 28.44 -40.99 22.86
N ARG A 54 28.77 -39.91 22.17
CA ARG A 54 29.97 -39.83 21.31
C ARG A 54 30.59 -38.44 21.36
N THR A 55 31.91 -38.41 21.27
CA THR A 55 32.78 -37.30 21.65
C THR A 55 32.93 -36.27 20.54
N ALA A 56 32.87 -34.98 20.89
CA ALA A 56 33.28 -33.90 19.99
C ALA A 56 34.81 -33.83 19.85
N ARG A 57 35.29 -33.60 18.62
CA ARG A 57 36.63 -33.07 18.32
C ARG A 57 36.46 -31.73 17.57
N PRO A 58 37.28 -30.71 17.84
CA PRO A 58 37.28 -29.47 17.06
C PRO A 58 38.32 -29.50 15.94
N GLU A 59 37.87 -29.36 14.70
CA GLU A 59 38.65 -29.11 13.49
C GLU A 59 37.88 -28.08 12.65
N GLN A 60 38.49 -27.18 11.87
CA GLN A 60 39.79 -26.52 11.98
C GLN A 60 39.69 -25.22 11.12
N ALA A 61 40.48 -24.18 11.42
CA ALA A 61 40.36 -22.93 10.68
C ALA A 61 40.95 -23.03 9.26
N CYS A 62 40.16 -22.73 8.23
CA CYS A 62 40.67 -22.50 6.88
C CYS A 62 41.08 -21.03 6.70
N ARG A 63 42.38 -20.76 6.75
CA ARG A 63 42.96 -19.53 6.19
C ARG A 63 43.07 -19.67 4.67
N GLY A 64 42.71 -18.63 3.93
CA GLY A 64 42.94 -18.54 2.49
C GLY A 64 43.39 -17.13 2.10
N GLU A 65 44.71 -16.92 1.99
CA GLU A 65 45.27 -15.68 1.45
C GLU A 65 45.35 -15.77 -0.09
N ALA A 66 44.80 -14.79 -0.80
CA ALA A 66 45.02 -14.62 -2.24
C ALA A 66 45.16 -13.12 -2.62
N ARG A 67 46.43 -12.70 -2.59
CA ARG A 67 47.11 -11.53 -3.18
C ARG A 67 46.33 -10.52 -4.07
N ARG A 68 46.72 -9.25 -3.88
CA ARG A 68 46.38 -8.08 -4.70
C ARG A 68 46.82 -8.21 -6.17
N ALA A 69 46.01 -7.67 -7.09
CA ALA A 69 46.46 -7.05 -8.33
C ALA A 69 45.57 -5.82 -8.63
N GLY A 70 46.17 -4.68 -8.98
CA GLY A 70 45.44 -3.44 -9.29
C GLY A 70 45.12 -3.31 -10.78
N GLY A 71 44.03 -2.62 -11.14
CA GLY A 71 43.54 -2.56 -12.52
C GLY A 71 42.58 -1.40 -12.80
N ARG A 72 43.13 -0.17 -12.77
CA ARG A 72 42.71 1.09 -13.42
C ARG A 72 41.30 1.17 -14.08
N LEU A 73 40.55 2.19 -13.66
CA LEU A 73 39.34 2.76 -14.29
C LEU A 73 39.35 2.80 -15.83
N THR A 74 38.26 2.36 -16.45
CA THR A 74 37.85 2.77 -17.81
C THR A 74 36.33 2.99 -17.90
N ARG A 75 35.90 4.14 -18.44
CA ARG A 75 34.58 4.32 -19.07
C ARG A 75 34.74 3.86 -20.52
N PRO A 76 33.75 3.19 -21.14
CA PRO A 76 32.72 3.91 -21.90
C PRO A 76 31.34 3.21 -21.76
N CYS A 77 30.25 3.54 -22.45
CA CYS A 77 29.95 4.54 -23.46
C CYS A 77 28.47 4.96 -23.31
N ALA A 78 28.10 6.20 -23.62
CA ALA A 78 26.69 6.55 -23.77
C ALA A 78 26.22 6.20 -25.19
N ARG A 79 25.12 5.43 -25.32
CA ARG A 79 24.24 5.32 -26.51
C ARG A 79 23.12 4.32 -26.21
N GLY A 80 21.87 4.72 -26.42
CA GLY A 80 20.73 3.80 -26.30
C GLY A 80 19.39 4.43 -25.96
N ASP A 81 19.01 5.56 -26.58
CA ASP A 81 17.62 6.02 -26.57
C ASP A 81 16.76 5.09 -27.45
N GLY A 82 16.54 3.88 -26.96
CA GLY A 82 15.67 2.87 -27.55
C GLY A 82 14.31 2.94 -26.87
N ASP A 83 13.31 3.46 -27.59
CA ASP A 83 11.95 3.61 -27.07
C ASP A 83 11.31 2.24 -26.77
N ILE A 84 11.31 1.84 -25.49
CA ILE A 84 10.89 0.51 -25.02
C ILE A 84 9.41 0.23 -25.39
N CYS A 85 8.62 1.26 -25.70
CA CYS A 85 7.21 1.13 -26.07
C CYS A 85 6.96 0.62 -27.51
N ALA A 86 7.98 0.42 -28.34
CA ALA A 86 7.80 -0.06 -29.72
C ALA A 86 7.45 -1.57 -29.84
N ALA A 87 7.56 -2.34 -28.75
CA ALA A 87 7.48 -3.80 -28.74
C ALA A 87 6.04 -4.38 -28.68
N LEU A 88 5.12 -3.89 -29.52
CA LEU A 88 3.78 -4.48 -29.71
C LEU A 88 3.66 -5.35 -30.98
N ARG A 89 4.79 -5.90 -31.47
CA ARG A 89 4.80 -6.88 -32.58
C ARG A 89 5.20 -8.26 -32.07
N ARG A 90 4.49 -9.28 -32.57
CA ARG A 90 4.42 -10.66 -32.04
C ARG A 90 5.81 -11.26 -31.68
N PRO A 91 5.97 -11.88 -30.50
CA PRO A 91 7.22 -12.56 -30.15
C PRO A 91 7.32 -13.93 -30.84
N GLU A 92 8.48 -14.20 -31.44
CA GLU A 92 8.89 -15.56 -31.81
C GLU A 92 9.33 -16.37 -30.57
N ARG A 93 9.30 -17.70 -30.67
CA ARG A 93 9.54 -18.61 -29.55
C ARG A 93 11.02 -18.78 -29.21
N SER A 94 11.36 -18.67 -27.93
CA SER A 94 12.62 -19.18 -27.36
C SER A 94 12.41 -19.70 -25.92
N ALA A 95 13.39 -20.39 -25.34
CA ALA A 95 13.18 -21.49 -24.40
C ALA A 95 13.12 -21.15 -22.88
N ARG A 96 12.19 -21.85 -22.21
CA ARG A 96 12.11 -22.27 -20.78
C ARG A 96 13.19 -21.81 -19.79
N ARG A 97 12.76 -21.22 -18.66
CA ARG A 97 13.13 -21.58 -17.25
C ARG A 97 12.24 -20.85 -16.23
N GLY A 98 12.12 -21.40 -15.01
CA GLY A 98 11.44 -20.77 -13.86
C GLY A 98 9.92 -20.92 -13.81
N CYS A 99 9.40 -22.09 -13.41
CA CYS A 99 7.95 -22.28 -13.24
C CYS A 99 7.46 -21.98 -11.82
N ALA A 100 6.61 -20.96 -11.69
CA ALA A 100 5.59 -20.91 -10.64
C ALA A 100 4.60 -22.07 -10.80
N VAL A 101 4.21 -22.71 -9.70
CA VAL A 101 3.24 -23.82 -9.71
C VAL A 101 1.87 -23.30 -9.26
N SER A 102 0.86 -23.51 -10.11
CA SER A 102 -0.56 -23.31 -9.80
C SER A 102 -1.32 -24.61 -10.09
N GLU A 103 -2.50 -24.78 -9.49
CA GLU A 103 -3.27 -26.02 -9.29
C GLU A 103 -3.64 -26.82 -10.57
N ASN A 104 -3.32 -26.31 -11.77
CA ASN A 104 -3.56 -26.99 -13.05
C ASN A 104 -2.31 -27.05 -13.96
N GLY A 105 -1.10 -26.88 -13.42
CA GLY A 105 0.15 -26.94 -14.19
C GLY A 105 0.36 -25.81 -15.21
N ARG A 106 -0.56 -24.83 -15.25
CA ARG A 106 -0.39 -23.57 -15.98
C ARG A 106 0.40 -22.61 -15.09
N VAL A 107 1.46 -22.00 -15.63
CA VAL A 107 2.18 -20.92 -14.98
C VAL A 107 1.20 -19.75 -14.78
N ALA A 108 1.16 -19.18 -13.57
CA ALA A 108 0.33 -18.01 -13.30
C ALA A 108 0.76 -16.85 -14.21
N GLU A 109 -0.21 -16.19 -14.86
CA GLU A 109 0.10 -15.10 -15.80
C GLU A 109 0.65 -13.88 -15.05
N HIS A 110 1.73 -13.31 -15.59
CA HIS A 110 2.51 -12.24 -14.98
C HIS A 110 1.63 -11.02 -14.66
N PHE A 111 1.77 -10.46 -13.45
CA PHE A 111 0.89 -9.39 -12.96
C PHE A 111 0.79 -8.20 -13.90
N ALA A 112 1.93 -7.71 -14.42
CA ALA A 112 1.92 -6.57 -15.34
C ALA A 112 1.17 -6.87 -16.65
N ASP A 113 1.25 -8.11 -17.16
CA ASP A 113 0.51 -8.51 -18.37
C ASP A 113 -0.99 -8.53 -18.09
N ARG A 114 -1.41 -9.09 -16.95
CA ARG A 114 -2.82 -9.09 -16.50
C ARG A 114 -3.35 -7.67 -16.29
N LEU A 115 -2.57 -6.80 -15.63
CA LEU A 115 -2.96 -5.42 -15.35
C LEU A 115 -3.08 -4.59 -16.63
N ILE A 116 -2.08 -4.63 -17.51
CA ILE A 116 -2.13 -3.88 -18.78
C ILE A 116 -3.26 -4.41 -19.67
N SER A 117 -3.47 -5.74 -19.72
CA SER A 117 -4.61 -6.34 -20.44
C SER A 117 -5.96 -5.83 -19.90
N ALA A 118 -6.14 -5.81 -18.58
CA ALA A 118 -7.36 -5.30 -17.94
C ALA A 118 -7.57 -3.79 -18.18
N VAL A 119 -6.52 -2.98 -18.09
CA VAL A 119 -6.55 -1.54 -18.40
C VAL A 119 -6.96 -1.30 -19.85
N LEU A 120 -6.37 -2.02 -20.81
CA LEU A 120 -6.70 -1.91 -22.23
C LEU A 120 -8.13 -2.38 -22.52
N ALA A 121 -8.58 -3.49 -21.92
CA ALA A 121 -9.93 -4.03 -22.10
C ALA A 121 -11.03 -3.13 -21.52
N ARG A 122 -10.73 -2.37 -20.45
CA ARG A 122 -11.63 -1.34 -19.88
C ARG A 122 -11.46 0.04 -20.52
N GLY A 123 -10.37 0.27 -21.24
CA GLY A 123 -9.98 1.60 -21.72
C GLY A 123 -9.70 2.59 -20.58
N ALA A 124 -9.37 2.11 -19.37
CA ALA A 124 -9.36 2.92 -18.14
C ALA A 124 -8.12 2.63 -17.28
N PRO A 125 -7.08 3.49 -17.28
CA PRO A 125 -5.92 3.37 -16.39
C PRO A 125 -6.24 3.90 -14.98
N CYS A 126 -7.32 3.38 -14.40
CA CYS A 126 -7.96 3.86 -13.19
C CYS A 126 -8.13 2.75 -12.15
N ALA A 127 -8.04 3.11 -10.88
CA ALA A 127 -8.44 2.29 -9.74
C ALA A 127 -9.36 3.07 -8.81
N VAL A 128 -10.35 2.41 -8.23
CA VAL A 128 -11.15 2.98 -7.14
C VAL A 128 -10.63 2.47 -5.80
N ALA A 129 -10.38 3.37 -4.86
CA ALA A 129 -10.01 3.08 -3.48
C ALA A 129 -11.26 2.85 -2.63
N LEU A 130 -11.44 1.61 -2.19
CA LEU A 130 -12.49 1.19 -1.28
C LEU A 130 -12.01 1.34 0.17
N ASP A 131 -12.10 2.59 0.63
CA ASP A 131 -11.60 3.06 1.92
C ASP A 131 -12.82 3.54 2.77
N PRO A 132 -13.73 2.64 3.21
CA PRO A 132 -15.06 2.97 3.75
C PRO A 132 -15.03 3.55 5.18
N VAL A 133 -15.93 4.50 5.47
CA VAL A 133 -16.05 5.17 6.78
C VAL A 133 -17.51 5.14 7.21
N TYR A 134 -17.83 4.49 8.33
CA TYR A 134 -19.20 4.29 8.81
C TYR A 134 -20.03 5.58 8.86
N SER A 135 -19.46 6.67 9.41
CA SER A 135 -20.13 7.97 9.52
C SER A 135 -20.35 8.71 8.19
N SER A 136 -19.78 8.21 7.09
CA SER A 136 -19.97 8.74 5.73
C SER A 136 -20.85 7.85 4.86
N LEU A 137 -21.33 6.71 5.38
CA LEU A 137 -22.19 5.79 4.63
C LEU A 137 -23.59 6.39 4.41
N PRO A 138 -24.30 5.95 3.34
CA PRO A 138 -25.70 6.29 3.10
C PRO A 138 -26.61 6.05 4.32
N ALA A 139 -27.63 6.90 4.47
CA ALA A 139 -28.57 6.85 5.59
C ALA A 139 -29.30 5.50 5.70
N GLU A 140 -29.61 4.84 4.57
CA GLU A 140 -30.24 3.51 4.54
C GLU A 140 -29.39 2.39 5.17
N LEU A 141 -28.06 2.53 5.20
CA LEU A 141 -27.14 1.54 5.79
C LEU A 141 -26.86 1.82 7.28
N THR A 142 -26.97 3.08 7.70
CA THR A 142 -26.67 3.52 9.08
C THR A 142 -27.92 3.64 9.96
N SER A 143 -29.08 3.98 9.39
CA SER A 143 -30.36 4.11 10.11
C SER A 143 -30.85 2.80 10.75
N ARG A 144 -30.47 1.65 10.18
CA ARG A 144 -30.75 0.31 10.74
C ARG A 144 -30.03 0.03 12.06
N VAL A 145 -29.03 0.82 12.42
CA VAL A 145 -28.06 0.51 13.50
C VAL A 145 -27.86 1.67 14.48
N GLY A 146 -28.07 2.91 14.05
CA GLY A 146 -27.97 4.10 14.90
C GLY A 146 -26.54 4.55 15.22
N LYS A 147 -26.42 5.54 16.13
CA LYS A 147 -25.12 6.14 16.51
C LYS A 147 -24.36 5.37 17.58
N THR A 148 -25.02 4.47 18.31
CA THR A 148 -24.44 3.57 19.31
C THR A 148 -24.37 2.15 18.77
N ALA A 149 -23.94 2.02 17.50
CA ALA A 149 -23.82 0.75 16.82
C ALA A 149 -22.88 -0.20 17.58
N PRO A 150 -23.27 -1.46 17.84
CA PRO A 150 -22.31 -2.51 18.16
C PRO A 150 -21.29 -2.62 17.03
N VAL A 151 -20.03 -2.86 17.36
CA VAL A 151 -18.89 -2.93 16.41
C VAL A 151 -19.18 -3.86 15.22
N ALA A 152 -19.81 -5.01 15.49
CA ALA A 152 -20.22 -5.96 14.45
C ALA A 152 -21.26 -5.41 13.45
N ALA A 153 -22.14 -4.52 13.89
CA ALA A 153 -23.17 -3.93 13.03
C ALA A 153 -22.63 -2.74 12.21
N GLU A 154 -21.66 -1.99 12.75
CA GLU A 154 -20.85 -1.04 11.97
C GLU A 154 -20.07 -1.77 10.85
N LEU A 155 -19.38 -2.87 11.19
CA LEU A 155 -18.65 -3.69 10.21
C LEU A 155 -19.59 -4.30 9.16
N SER A 156 -20.78 -4.77 9.56
CA SER A 156 -21.79 -5.29 8.63
C SER A 156 -22.27 -4.23 7.62
N ALA A 157 -22.54 -3.00 8.07
CA ALA A 157 -22.90 -1.89 7.20
C ALA A 157 -21.75 -1.49 6.24
N ILE A 158 -20.50 -1.53 6.73
CA ILE A 158 -19.30 -1.33 5.90
C ILE A 158 -19.15 -2.41 4.83
N LEU A 159 -19.41 -3.68 5.17
CA LEU A 159 -19.42 -4.79 4.23
C LEU A 159 -20.53 -4.63 3.18
N GLU A 160 -21.77 -4.38 3.59
CA GLU A 160 -22.91 -4.18 2.67
C GLU A 160 -22.63 -3.04 1.68
N PHE A 161 -22.16 -1.89 2.18
CA PHE A 161 -21.72 -0.75 1.36
C PHE A 161 -20.62 -1.17 0.38
N SER A 162 -19.57 -1.83 0.88
CA SER A 162 -18.40 -2.20 0.09
C SER A 162 -18.76 -3.13 -1.06
N ARG A 163 -19.61 -4.14 -0.81
CA ARG A 163 -20.09 -5.07 -1.85
C ARG A 163 -20.96 -4.37 -2.89
N ARG A 164 -21.81 -3.42 -2.49
CA ARG A 164 -22.62 -2.61 -3.42
C ARG A 164 -21.74 -1.70 -4.28
N VAL A 165 -20.75 -1.01 -3.70
CA VAL A 165 -19.75 -0.23 -4.45
C VAL A 165 -19.00 -1.09 -5.46
N LEU A 166 -18.51 -2.29 -5.07
CA LEU A 166 -17.81 -3.21 -5.99
C LEU A 166 -18.65 -3.55 -7.23
N ARG A 167 -19.96 -3.79 -7.05
CA ARG A 167 -20.91 -4.11 -8.14
C ARG A 167 -21.20 -2.91 -9.04
N VAL A 168 -21.10 -1.68 -8.53
CA VAL A 168 -21.23 -0.46 -9.33
C VAL A 168 -19.96 -0.20 -10.16
N ILE A 169 -18.77 -0.34 -9.58
CA ILE A 169 -17.52 0.05 -10.24
C ILE A 169 -16.96 -0.99 -11.22
N VAL A 170 -17.36 -2.27 -11.10
CA VAL A 170 -16.82 -3.39 -11.90
C VAL A 170 -16.92 -3.19 -13.41
N SER A 171 -17.94 -2.47 -13.89
CA SER A 171 -18.11 -2.15 -15.31
C SER A 171 -17.12 -1.08 -15.80
N HIS A 172 -16.65 -0.20 -14.91
CA HIS A 172 -15.98 1.06 -15.25
C HIS A 172 -14.47 1.05 -15.03
N VAL A 173 -13.96 0.27 -14.06
CA VAL A 173 -12.51 0.22 -13.75
C VAL A 173 -11.96 -1.22 -13.75
N PRO A 174 -10.67 -1.43 -14.09
CA PRO A 174 -10.01 -2.73 -14.01
C PRO A 174 -9.57 -3.13 -12.59
N VAL A 175 -9.37 -2.15 -11.69
CA VAL A 175 -8.73 -2.36 -10.39
C VAL A 175 -9.55 -1.74 -9.25
N VAL A 176 -9.67 -2.48 -8.15
CA VAL A 176 -10.05 -1.91 -6.85
C VAL A 176 -8.84 -1.95 -5.91
N LYS A 177 -8.59 -0.84 -5.21
CA LYS A 177 -7.61 -0.75 -4.13
C LYS A 177 -8.34 -0.84 -2.79
N ILE A 178 -7.99 -1.77 -1.91
CA ILE A 178 -8.61 -1.88 -0.58
C ILE A 178 -7.54 -1.59 0.48
N ASN A 179 -7.70 -0.55 1.29
CA ASN A 179 -6.75 -0.22 2.36
C ASN A 179 -7.10 -0.97 3.65
N SER A 180 -6.22 -1.89 4.06
CA SER A 180 -6.49 -2.81 5.16
C SER A 180 -6.70 -2.12 6.51
N ALA A 181 -6.16 -0.91 6.74
CA ALA A 181 -6.34 -0.17 7.98
C ALA A 181 -7.81 0.18 8.30
N TYR A 182 -8.67 0.29 7.27
CA TYR A 182 -10.11 0.49 7.46
C TYR A 182 -10.82 -0.76 7.99
N PHE A 183 -10.18 -1.93 7.89
CA PHE A 183 -10.72 -3.23 8.29
C PHE A 183 -10.01 -3.77 9.54
N GLU A 184 -8.68 -3.70 9.62
CA GLU A 184 -7.86 -4.12 10.76
C GLU A 184 -8.30 -3.51 12.10
N ARG A 185 -8.90 -2.32 12.08
CA ARG A 185 -9.52 -1.65 13.25
C ARG A 185 -10.68 -2.41 13.89
N TYR A 186 -11.25 -3.40 13.19
CA TYR A 186 -12.29 -4.31 13.69
C TYR A 186 -11.70 -5.69 14.07
N HIS A 187 -10.38 -5.78 14.27
CA HIS A 187 -9.64 -6.99 14.66
C HIS A 187 -9.92 -8.18 13.73
N ALA A 188 -10.10 -9.39 14.27
CA ALA A 188 -10.23 -10.62 13.51
C ALA A 188 -11.41 -10.61 12.53
N ASP A 189 -12.57 -10.09 12.96
CA ASP A 189 -13.76 -9.96 12.11
C ASP A 189 -13.49 -9.00 10.94
N GLY A 190 -12.73 -7.94 11.18
CA GLY A 190 -12.26 -7.01 10.16
C GLY A 190 -11.31 -7.64 9.13
N VAL A 191 -10.35 -8.46 9.57
CA VAL A 191 -9.46 -9.19 8.66
C VAL A 191 -10.27 -10.18 7.80
N SER A 192 -11.20 -10.92 8.41
CA SER A 192 -12.12 -11.81 7.69
C SER A 192 -12.97 -11.06 6.65
N ALA A 193 -13.48 -9.89 7.01
CA ALA A 193 -14.23 -9.00 6.12
C ALA A 193 -13.39 -8.50 4.93
N LEU A 194 -12.10 -8.23 5.14
CA LEU A 194 -11.16 -7.86 4.08
C LEU A 194 -10.95 -9.02 3.09
N ASP A 195 -10.71 -10.24 3.60
CA ASP A 195 -10.51 -11.43 2.77
C ASP A 195 -11.76 -11.75 1.94
N GLU A 196 -12.97 -11.60 2.52
CA GLU A 196 -14.23 -11.76 1.79
C GLU A 196 -14.40 -10.73 0.68
N LEU A 197 -14.06 -9.45 0.92
CA LEU A 197 -14.11 -8.40 -0.11
C LEU A 197 -13.06 -8.60 -1.21
N ILE A 198 -11.87 -9.10 -0.88
CA ILE A 198 -10.85 -9.51 -1.87
C ILE A 198 -11.44 -10.63 -2.76
N ALA A 199 -12.05 -11.65 -2.16
CA ALA A 199 -12.67 -12.76 -2.89
C ALA A 199 -13.86 -12.30 -3.76
N GLU A 200 -14.75 -11.43 -3.27
CA GLU A 200 -15.88 -10.92 -4.06
C GLU A 200 -15.41 -10.03 -5.22
N ALA A 201 -14.46 -9.12 -5.01
CA ALA A 201 -13.91 -8.29 -6.07
C ALA A 201 -13.26 -9.13 -7.18
N ARG A 202 -12.47 -10.15 -6.82
CA ARG A 202 -11.87 -11.10 -7.77
C ARG A 202 -12.93 -11.89 -8.54
N ARG A 203 -13.98 -12.36 -7.87
CA ARG A 203 -15.12 -13.08 -8.49
C ARG A 203 -15.91 -12.19 -9.46
N LEU A 204 -15.97 -10.89 -9.21
CA LEU A 204 -16.55 -9.89 -10.11
C LEU A 204 -15.63 -9.56 -11.32
N GLY A 205 -14.37 -10.01 -11.31
CA GLY A 205 -13.41 -9.77 -12.39
C GLY A 205 -12.57 -8.50 -12.22
N LEU A 206 -12.54 -7.90 -11.03
CA LEU A 206 -11.59 -6.84 -10.68
C LEU A 206 -10.25 -7.43 -10.26
N LEU A 207 -9.16 -6.78 -10.65
CA LEU A 207 -7.87 -6.97 -10.00
C LEU A 207 -7.87 -6.25 -8.65
N VAL A 208 -7.34 -6.89 -7.61
CA VAL A 208 -7.36 -6.32 -6.25
C VAL A 208 -5.98 -5.89 -5.81
N LEU A 209 -5.84 -4.63 -5.39
CA LEU A 209 -4.61 -4.08 -4.81
C LEU A 209 -4.81 -3.83 -3.31
N ALA A 210 -4.19 -4.64 -2.45
CA ALA A 210 -4.27 -4.46 -1.01
C ALA A 210 -3.26 -3.40 -0.54
N ASP A 211 -3.75 -2.27 -0.05
CA ASP A 211 -2.95 -1.11 0.33
C ASP A 211 -2.48 -1.19 1.80
N VAL A 212 -1.69 -2.23 2.07
CA VAL A 212 -1.24 -2.69 3.41
C VAL A 212 0.01 -1.99 3.94
N LYS A 213 0.80 -1.33 3.07
CA LYS A 213 2.03 -0.57 3.36
C LYS A 213 3.04 -1.28 4.27
N ARG A 214 3.12 -2.62 4.22
CA ARG A 214 3.97 -3.43 5.11
C ARG A 214 5.45 -3.11 4.89
N GLY A 215 6.24 -3.24 5.95
CA GLY A 215 7.68 -3.05 5.92
C GLY A 215 8.31 -3.60 7.18
N ASP A 216 9.18 -4.58 7.00
CA ASP A 216 9.96 -5.26 8.05
C ASP A 216 11.20 -5.86 7.35
N VAL A 217 11.99 -6.71 8.02
CA VAL A 217 13.14 -7.39 7.41
C VAL A 217 13.18 -8.90 7.71
N GLY A 218 13.87 -9.65 6.85
CA GLY A 218 14.08 -11.09 7.02
C GLY A 218 12.78 -11.88 7.16
N HIS A 219 12.76 -12.86 8.09
CA HIS A 219 11.63 -13.77 8.27
C HIS A 219 10.30 -13.06 8.61
N THR A 220 10.31 -11.89 9.25
CA THR A 220 9.06 -11.15 9.51
C THR A 220 8.47 -10.59 8.21
N ALA A 221 9.32 -10.12 7.29
CA ALA A 221 8.88 -9.69 5.97
C ALA A 221 8.39 -10.88 5.11
N GLU A 222 8.97 -12.07 5.28
CA GLU A 222 8.46 -13.31 4.66
C GLU A 222 7.03 -13.64 5.14
N MET A 223 6.77 -13.59 6.47
CA MET A 223 5.42 -13.82 7.01
C MET A 223 4.39 -12.80 6.49
N TYR A 224 4.76 -11.52 6.34
CA TYR A 224 3.87 -10.54 5.71
C TYR A 224 3.68 -10.78 4.21
N ALA A 225 4.72 -11.21 3.49
CA ALA A 225 4.62 -11.53 2.07
C ALA A 225 3.68 -12.73 1.84
N ASP A 226 3.81 -13.78 2.64
CA ASP A 226 2.93 -14.96 2.58
C ASP A 226 1.48 -14.62 2.97
N ALA A 227 1.28 -13.79 4.00
CA ALA A 227 -0.06 -13.36 4.41
C ALA A 227 -0.77 -12.51 3.35
N CYS A 228 -0.08 -11.59 2.68
CA CYS A 228 -0.73 -10.63 1.77
C CYS A 228 -0.73 -11.07 0.29
N LEU A 229 0.28 -11.83 -0.16
CA LEU A 229 0.39 -12.34 -1.54
C LEU A 229 0.06 -13.84 -1.64
N GLY A 230 -0.06 -14.54 -0.52
CA GLY A 230 -0.48 -15.93 -0.45
C GLY A 230 0.70 -16.91 -0.46
N TRP A 231 0.56 -17.95 0.35
CA TRP A 231 1.40 -19.15 0.33
C TRP A 231 0.48 -20.38 0.40
N ALA A 232 0.72 -21.37 -0.45
CA ALA A 232 0.08 -22.69 -0.34
C ALA A 232 0.76 -23.50 0.78
N LYS A 233 0.12 -23.54 1.96
CA LYS A 233 0.59 -24.32 3.11
C LYS A 233 -0.39 -25.46 3.37
N GLY A 234 0.11 -26.70 3.45
CA GLY A 234 -0.74 -27.88 3.67
C GLY A 234 -1.72 -28.23 2.55
N GLY A 235 -1.66 -27.53 1.41
CA GLY A 235 -2.64 -27.65 0.32
C GLY A 235 -3.77 -26.61 0.35
N GLU A 236 -3.85 -25.76 1.38
CA GLU A 236 -4.81 -24.65 1.42
C GLU A 236 -4.31 -23.46 0.59
N VAL A 237 -5.20 -22.88 -0.23
CA VAL A 237 -4.93 -21.71 -1.07
C VAL A 237 -5.73 -20.52 -0.58
N PHE A 238 -5.07 -19.59 0.11
CA PHE A 238 -5.68 -18.36 0.59
C PHE A 238 -5.97 -17.39 -0.56
N GLN A 239 -7.24 -17.01 -0.74
CA GLN A 239 -7.62 -15.95 -1.68
C GLN A 239 -7.05 -14.62 -1.21
N THR A 240 -6.07 -14.14 -1.95
CA THR A 240 -5.20 -13.00 -1.57
C THR A 240 -5.11 -12.04 -2.74
N ALA A 241 -4.83 -10.77 -2.47
CA ALA A 241 -4.83 -9.69 -3.46
C ALA A 241 -3.87 -9.95 -4.64
N ASP A 242 -4.13 -9.33 -5.79
CA ASP A 242 -3.28 -9.42 -6.99
C ASP A 242 -1.99 -8.60 -6.88
N ALA A 243 -2.01 -7.55 -6.06
CA ALA A 243 -0.81 -6.81 -5.68
C ALA A 243 -0.95 -6.16 -4.30
N VAL A 244 0.18 -5.76 -3.71
CA VAL A 244 0.26 -5.15 -2.36
C VAL A 244 1.10 -3.87 -2.37
N THR A 245 0.82 -2.92 -1.47
CA THR A 245 1.75 -1.79 -1.21
C THR A 245 2.76 -2.14 -0.11
N ILE A 246 4.02 -1.76 -0.29
CA ILE A 246 5.12 -2.01 0.67
C ILE A 246 6.01 -0.78 0.88
N SER A 247 6.62 -0.67 2.06
CA SER A 247 7.56 0.41 2.38
C SER A 247 8.92 0.17 1.71
N GLY A 248 9.42 1.17 0.95
CA GLY A 248 10.77 1.14 0.38
C GLY A 248 11.88 1.48 1.39
N TYR A 249 11.55 1.80 2.64
CA TYR A 249 12.51 2.32 3.63
C TYR A 249 13.60 1.32 4.03
N PHE A 250 13.24 0.03 4.15
CA PHE A 250 14.16 -1.04 4.52
C PHE A 250 15.05 -1.53 3.35
N GLY A 251 14.99 -0.86 2.20
CA GLY A 251 15.73 -1.24 1.00
C GLY A 251 15.43 -2.66 0.53
N ARG A 252 16.44 -3.34 -0.01
CA ARG A 252 16.30 -4.67 -0.59
C ARG A 252 15.85 -5.73 0.43
N ASP A 253 16.33 -5.66 1.67
CA ASP A 253 16.10 -6.71 2.67
C ASP A 253 14.63 -6.75 3.15
N GLY A 254 13.92 -5.62 3.07
CA GLY A 254 12.47 -5.58 3.28
C GLY A 254 11.64 -5.79 2.02
N ALA A 255 12.14 -5.44 0.85
CA ALA A 255 11.40 -5.58 -0.41
C ALA A 255 11.48 -6.98 -1.04
N ALA A 256 12.62 -7.65 -0.92
CA ALA A 256 12.88 -8.92 -1.61
C ALA A 256 11.90 -10.05 -1.24
N PRO A 257 11.49 -10.27 0.03
CA PRO A 257 10.51 -11.30 0.35
C PRO A 257 9.18 -11.14 -0.38
N PHE A 258 8.70 -9.89 -0.51
CA PHE A 258 7.47 -9.59 -1.26
C PHE A 258 7.66 -9.74 -2.77
N ILE A 259 8.79 -9.27 -3.33
CA ILE A 259 9.09 -9.40 -4.77
C ILE A 259 9.17 -10.88 -5.17
N GLU A 260 9.86 -11.71 -4.38
CA GLU A 260 9.99 -13.14 -4.66
C GLU A 260 8.68 -13.90 -4.44
N SER A 261 7.86 -13.52 -3.45
CA SER A 261 6.49 -14.05 -3.31
C SER A 261 5.61 -13.66 -4.52
N ALA A 262 5.71 -12.42 -4.97
CA ALA A 262 4.99 -11.91 -6.14
C ALA A 262 5.37 -12.63 -7.44
N LYS A 263 6.66 -12.87 -7.68
CA LYS A 263 7.15 -13.72 -8.79
C LYS A 263 6.57 -15.13 -8.74
N ARG A 264 6.63 -15.80 -7.58
CA ARG A 264 6.10 -17.17 -7.39
C ARG A 264 4.59 -17.28 -7.60
N SER A 265 3.84 -16.21 -7.40
CA SER A 265 2.37 -16.20 -7.44
C SER A 265 1.76 -15.50 -8.66
N GLY A 266 2.58 -14.90 -9.54
CA GLY A 266 2.12 -14.11 -10.68
C GLY A 266 1.46 -12.79 -10.26
N LYS A 267 1.91 -12.21 -9.14
CA LYS A 267 1.36 -11.02 -8.48
C LYS A 267 2.31 -9.82 -8.54
N GLY A 268 1.88 -8.67 -8.04
CA GLY A 268 2.64 -7.42 -8.06
C GLY A 268 2.94 -6.84 -6.68
N VAL A 269 3.91 -5.91 -6.65
CA VAL A 269 4.21 -5.09 -5.47
C VAL A 269 4.31 -3.62 -5.88
N PHE A 270 3.84 -2.71 -5.03
CA PHE A 270 3.93 -1.27 -5.25
C PHE A 270 4.69 -0.62 -4.09
N VAL A 271 5.93 -0.23 -4.36
CA VAL A 271 6.84 0.32 -3.34
C VAL A 271 6.52 1.79 -3.08
N LEU A 272 6.41 2.21 -1.82
CA LEU A 272 6.24 3.63 -1.47
C LEU A 272 7.50 4.42 -1.85
N VAL A 273 7.41 5.25 -2.89
CA VAL A 273 8.50 6.13 -3.37
C VAL A 273 8.26 7.57 -2.97
N ARG A 274 7.10 8.14 -3.32
CA ARG A 274 6.72 9.51 -2.97
C ARG A 274 5.23 9.58 -2.63
N THR A 275 4.87 10.05 -1.44
CA THR A 275 3.47 10.12 -0.96
C THR A 275 2.96 11.56 -0.85
N SER A 276 1.68 11.80 -1.15
CA SER A 276 1.14 13.16 -1.27
C SER A 276 0.89 13.91 0.05
N ASN A 277 1.10 13.29 1.21
CA ASN A 277 0.83 13.93 2.50
C ASN A 277 1.71 15.19 2.74
N PRO A 278 1.20 16.21 3.47
CA PRO A 278 1.92 17.48 3.68
C PRO A 278 3.31 17.34 4.32
N SER A 279 3.48 16.42 5.26
CA SER A 279 4.73 16.17 5.97
C SER A 279 5.75 15.33 5.17
N ALA A 280 5.38 14.77 4.02
CA ALA A 280 6.24 13.84 3.29
C ALA A 280 7.58 14.46 2.87
N ALA A 281 7.59 15.77 2.57
CA ALA A 281 8.78 16.52 2.20
C ALA A 281 9.87 16.52 3.30
N HIS A 282 9.49 16.35 4.58
CA HIS A 282 10.42 16.38 5.71
C HIS A 282 11.45 15.23 5.68
N ILE A 283 11.15 14.15 4.96
CA ILE A 283 12.04 12.98 4.79
C ILE A 283 12.27 12.70 3.31
N GLN A 284 11.20 12.64 2.50
CA GLN A 284 11.27 12.18 1.11
C GLN A 284 11.95 13.20 0.18
N ASP A 285 11.92 14.50 0.51
CA ASP A 285 12.54 15.56 -0.30
C ASP A 285 13.89 16.04 0.27
N VAL A 286 14.39 15.41 1.35
CA VAL A 286 15.73 15.65 1.87
C VAL A 286 16.76 15.26 0.81
N GLN A 287 17.75 16.12 0.58
CA GLN A 287 18.84 15.85 -0.35
C GLN A 287 19.98 15.09 0.35
N ALA A 288 20.48 14.04 -0.30
CA ALA A 288 21.72 13.38 0.08
C ALA A 288 22.95 14.16 -0.40
N LEU A 289 24.14 13.73 0.02
CA LEU A 289 25.43 14.38 -0.33
C LEU A 289 25.73 14.37 -1.84
N ASP A 290 25.08 13.50 -2.62
CA ASP A 290 25.18 13.44 -4.08
C ASP A 290 24.13 14.29 -4.82
N GLY A 291 23.35 15.08 -4.08
CA GLY A 291 22.31 15.97 -4.60
C GLY A 291 20.95 15.31 -4.87
N ARG A 292 20.85 13.97 -4.83
CA ARG A 292 19.57 13.27 -5.03
C ARG A 292 18.65 13.44 -3.83
N LYS A 293 17.34 13.58 -4.08
CA LYS A 293 16.34 13.51 -3.01
C LYS A 293 16.18 12.07 -2.53
N VAL A 294 15.81 11.85 -1.27
CA VAL A 294 15.56 10.50 -0.70
C VAL A 294 14.58 9.69 -1.56
N HIS A 295 13.53 10.30 -2.09
CA HIS A 295 12.60 9.61 -2.99
C HIS A 295 13.24 9.17 -4.32
N GLU A 296 14.22 9.89 -4.86
CA GLU A 296 14.96 9.45 -6.06
C GLU A 296 15.89 8.28 -5.75
N ILE A 297 16.42 8.20 -4.52
CA ILE A 297 17.23 7.06 -4.05
C ILE A 297 16.37 5.81 -3.90
N VAL A 298 15.14 5.94 -3.39
CA VAL A 298 14.17 4.82 -3.36
C VAL A 298 13.74 4.45 -4.79
N ALA A 299 13.46 5.44 -5.65
CA ALA A 299 13.12 5.20 -7.05
C ALA A 299 14.21 4.44 -7.82
N ALA A 300 15.49 4.76 -7.59
CA ALA A 300 16.60 4.05 -8.22
C ALA A 300 16.70 2.59 -7.76
N GLN A 301 16.37 2.29 -6.50
CA GLN A 301 16.27 0.91 -6.01
C GLN A 301 15.08 0.17 -6.65
N VAL A 302 13.92 0.82 -6.74
CA VAL A 302 12.73 0.25 -7.39
C VAL A 302 13.01 -0.05 -8.86
N ALA A 303 13.67 0.86 -9.59
CA ALA A 303 14.12 0.65 -10.96
C ALA A 303 15.03 -0.58 -11.07
N GLN A 304 16.05 -0.69 -10.20
CA GLN A 304 16.95 -1.84 -10.17
C GLN A 304 16.22 -3.18 -9.96
N TRP A 305 15.18 -3.20 -9.13
CA TRP A 305 14.37 -4.41 -8.92
C TRP A 305 13.40 -4.68 -10.07
N ALA A 306 12.90 -3.62 -10.70
CA ALA A 306 11.95 -3.68 -11.81
C ALA A 306 12.60 -4.08 -13.16
N ASP A 307 13.88 -3.75 -13.34
CA ASP A 307 14.69 -4.08 -14.52
C ASP A 307 15.24 -5.53 -14.52
N ALA A 308 14.97 -6.33 -13.48
CA ALA A 308 15.31 -7.75 -13.48
C ALA A 308 14.49 -8.52 -14.52
N ASP A 309 15.15 -9.34 -15.36
CA ASP A 309 14.50 -10.07 -16.47
C ASP A 309 13.30 -10.93 -16.02
N ASP A 310 13.36 -11.48 -14.80
CA ASP A 310 12.31 -12.33 -14.21
C ASP A 310 11.19 -11.54 -13.50
N ALA A 311 11.28 -10.20 -13.49
CA ALA A 311 10.25 -9.29 -12.99
C ALA A 311 9.49 -8.58 -14.12
N ILE A 312 9.86 -8.76 -15.39
CA ILE A 312 9.31 -8.04 -16.55
C ILE A 312 8.29 -8.92 -17.30
N GLY A 313 7.10 -8.36 -17.55
CA GLY A 313 6.05 -8.99 -18.36
C GLY A 313 6.28 -8.84 -19.86
N LYS A 314 5.52 -9.58 -20.66
CA LYS A 314 5.52 -9.45 -22.13
C LYS A 314 5.10 -8.06 -22.61
N CYS A 315 4.33 -7.33 -21.80
CA CYS A 315 3.97 -5.93 -22.04
C CYS A 315 5.12 -4.93 -21.80
N GLY A 316 6.31 -5.38 -21.37
CA GLY A 316 7.48 -4.54 -21.10
C GLY A 316 7.51 -3.89 -19.71
N TYR A 317 6.39 -3.91 -18.98
CA TYR A 317 6.29 -3.42 -17.61
C TYR A 317 6.62 -4.49 -16.56
N SER A 318 7.11 -4.04 -15.41
CA SER A 318 7.48 -4.90 -14.29
C SER A 318 6.33 -5.19 -13.33
N LEU A 319 6.38 -6.33 -12.65
CA LEU A 319 5.56 -6.59 -11.45
C LEU A 319 5.93 -5.70 -10.25
N VAL A 320 7.10 -5.06 -10.29
CA VAL A 320 7.57 -4.09 -9.29
C VAL A 320 7.16 -2.67 -9.72
N GLY A 321 6.00 -2.24 -9.22
CA GLY A 321 5.48 -0.90 -9.34
C GLY A 321 5.94 0.05 -8.23
N ALA A 322 5.55 1.32 -8.34
CA ALA A 322 5.82 2.36 -7.37
C ALA A 322 4.55 3.11 -6.98
N VAL A 323 4.39 3.49 -5.71
CA VAL A 323 3.40 4.49 -5.29
C VAL A 323 4.04 5.86 -5.39
N VAL A 324 3.52 6.69 -6.28
CA VAL A 324 4.09 8.00 -6.62
C VAL A 324 2.98 9.05 -6.66
N ALA A 325 3.08 10.03 -5.78
CA ALA A 325 2.27 11.25 -5.82
C ALA A 325 3.15 12.43 -5.37
N THR A 326 3.53 13.25 -6.34
CA THR A 326 4.37 14.45 -6.21
C THR A 326 3.50 15.71 -6.15
N ARG A 327 4.12 16.86 -5.83
CA ARG A 327 3.43 18.17 -5.83
C ARG A 327 3.57 18.94 -7.14
N ASN A 328 4.42 18.49 -8.06
CA ASN A 328 4.73 19.22 -9.27
C ASN A 328 5.12 18.27 -10.41
N ALA A 329 4.84 18.69 -11.65
CA ALA A 329 5.07 17.89 -12.84
C ALA A 329 6.56 17.55 -13.09
N ALA A 330 7.50 18.34 -12.58
CA ALA A 330 8.93 18.11 -12.80
C ALA A 330 9.42 16.88 -12.00
N ASP A 331 9.10 16.80 -10.70
CA ASP A 331 9.40 15.63 -9.86
C ASP A 331 8.69 14.36 -10.39
N ALA A 332 7.46 14.47 -10.92
CA ALA A 332 6.75 13.34 -11.52
C ALA A 332 7.44 12.81 -12.79
N ARG A 333 7.80 13.69 -13.74
CA ARG A 333 8.57 13.31 -14.94
C ARG A 333 9.93 12.73 -14.56
N ARG A 334 10.62 13.35 -13.60
CA ARG A 334 11.91 12.88 -13.10
C ARG A 334 11.84 11.47 -12.53
N LEU A 335 10.79 11.16 -11.77
CA LEU A 335 10.55 9.81 -11.26
C LEU A 335 10.21 8.81 -12.38
N ARG A 336 9.45 9.24 -13.41
CA ARG A 336 9.15 8.44 -14.60
C ARG A 336 10.42 8.11 -15.41
N GLU A 337 11.35 9.06 -15.57
CA GLU A 337 12.66 8.82 -16.19
C GLU A 337 13.49 7.78 -15.41
N ILE A 338 13.47 7.83 -14.08
CA ILE A 338 14.21 6.89 -13.23
C ILE A 338 13.61 5.48 -13.29
N MET A 339 12.28 5.38 -13.37
CA MET A 339 11.54 4.11 -13.32
C MET A 339 10.70 3.87 -14.59
N PRO A 340 11.31 3.64 -15.77
CA PRO A 340 10.59 3.51 -17.04
C PRO A 340 9.72 2.24 -17.11
N ARG A 341 10.12 1.14 -16.46
CA ARG A 341 9.39 -0.14 -16.46
C ARG A 341 8.40 -0.33 -15.30
N SER A 342 8.45 0.50 -14.25
CA SER A 342 7.54 0.35 -13.12
C SER A 342 6.18 0.98 -13.42
N ILE A 343 5.10 0.26 -13.09
CA ILE A 343 3.75 0.83 -13.12
C ILE A 343 3.59 1.74 -11.89
N PHE A 344 3.12 2.98 -12.09
CA PHE A 344 2.90 3.93 -11.00
C PHE A 344 1.46 3.83 -10.49
N LEU A 345 1.29 3.56 -9.20
CA LEU A 345 0.04 3.80 -8.49
C LEU A 345 0.01 5.26 -8.04
N VAL A 346 -0.90 6.05 -8.61
CA VAL A 346 -0.94 7.52 -8.44
C VAL A 346 -2.19 7.93 -7.65
N PRO A 347 -2.13 7.94 -6.30
CA PRO A 347 -3.26 8.39 -5.49
C PRO A 347 -3.40 9.91 -5.50
N GLY A 348 -4.65 10.40 -5.50
CA GLY A 348 -4.94 11.82 -5.22
C GLY A 348 -6.15 12.41 -5.93
N TYR A 349 -6.77 11.70 -6.87
CA TYR A 349 -7.86 12.26 -7.68
C TYR A 349 -9.06 12.74 -6.84
N GLY A 350 -9.56 13.94 -7.16
CA GLY A 350 -10.71 14.59 -6.52
C GLY A 350 -10.43 15.08 -5.10
N ALA A 351 -10.24 14.16 -4.15
CA ALA A 351 -10.21 14.48 -2.72
C ALA A 351 -8.94 15.21 -2.23
N GLN A 352 -7.97 15.46 -3.12
CA GLN A 352 -6.77 16.27 -2.87
C GLN A 352 -6.66 17.47 -3.82
N GLY A 353 -7.73 17.78 -4.58
CA GLY A 353 -7.77 18.93 -5.49
C GLY A 353 -6.94 18.79 -6.77
N GLY A 354 -6.34 17.62 -7.02
CA GLY A 354 -5.61 17.35 -8.26
C GLY A 354 -6.58 17.34 -9.45
N ARG A 355 -6.27 18.18 -10.45
CA ARG A 355 -6.99 18.25 -11.72
C ARG A 355 -6.48 17.13 -12.63
N PRO A 356 -7.23 16.73 -13.67
CA PRO A 356 -6.82 15.67 -14.59
C PRO A 356 -5.43 15.92 -15.19
N GLU A 357 -5.14 17.17 -15.57
CA GLU A 357 -3.88 17.56 -16.22
C GLU A 357 -2.66 17.38 -15.29
N ASP A 358 -2.87 17.40 -13.97
CA ASP A 358 -1.82 17.16 -12.98
C ASP A 358 -1.37 15.67 -12.97
N PHE A 359 -2.11 14.76 -13.59
CA PHE A 359 -1.79 13.31 -13.70
C PHE A 359 -1.04 12.93 -14.99
N GLN A 360 -1.09 13.74 -16.06
CA GLN A 360 -0.34 13.47 -17.30
C GLN A 360 1.16 13.18 -17.07
N PRO A 361 1.89 13.91 -16.19
CA PRO A 361 3.33 13.69 -15.95
C PRO A 361 3.75 12.30 -15.43
N TYR A 362 2.81 11.48 -14.97
CA TYR A 362 3.09 10.14 -14.44
C TYR A 362 3.03 9.05 -15.51
N PHE A 363 2.37 9.30 -16.64
CA PHE A 363 2.24 8.33 -17.74
C PHE A 363 3.53 8.25 -18.56
N CYS A 364 3.75 7.12 -19.22
CA CYS A 364 4.70 7.01 -20.31
C CYS A 364 4.18 7.77 -21.53
N ARG A 365 5.07 8.15 -22.46
CA ARG A 365 4.71 8.83 -23.73
C ARG A 365 3.73 8.05 -24.61
N SER A 366 3.57 6.76 -24.37
CA SER A 366 2.61 5.84 -25.01
C SER A 366 1.23 5.79 -24.34
N GLY A 367 0.98 6.62 -23.32
CA GLY A 367 -0.26 6.60 -22.51
C GLY A 367 -0.31 5.50 -21.44
N GLY A 368 0.70 4.62 -21.38
CA GLY A 368 0.77 3.51 -20.43
C GLY A 368 1.48 3.84 -19.11
N GLY A 369 1.63 2.82 -18.26
CA GLY A 369 2.57 2.83 -17.14
C GLY A 369 2.11 3.53 -15.86
N ALA A 370 0.92 4.13 -15.80
CA ALA A 370 0.32 4.64 -14.58
C ALA A 370 -1.12 4.14 -14.37
N LEU A 371 -1.52 4.11 -13.10
CA LEU A 371 -2.83 3.71 -12.60
C LEU A 371 -3.26 4.76 -11.58
N VAL A 372 -4.14 5.69 -11.98
CA VAL A 372 -4.59 6.78 -11.12
C VAL A 372 -5.64 6.27 -10.15
N VAL A 373 -5.63 6.75 -8.90
CA VAL A 373 -6.55 6.28 -7.85
C VAL A 373 -7.45 7.39 -7.33
N ALA A 374 -8.76 7.18 -7.47
CA ALA A 374 -9.81 7.96 -6.82
C ALA A 374 -10.43 7.17 -5.66
N GLY A 375 -10.79 7.83 -4.56
CA GLY A 375 -11.38 7.17 -3.39
C GLY A 375 -12.67 7.83 -2.96
N ARG A 376 -12.60 8.61 -1.87
CA ARG A 376 -13.73 9.35 -1.28
C ARG A 376 -14.58 10.15 -2.29
N SER A 377 -13.95 10.70 -3.33
CA SER A 377 -14.63 11.44 -4.41
C SER A 377 -15.57 10.58 -5.26
N VAL A 378 -15.33 9.27 -5.34
CA VAL A 378 -16.19 8.29 -6.03
C VAL A 378 -17.10 7.59 -5.02
N ILE A 379 -16.55 6.94 -3.99
CA ILE A 379 -17.34 6.08 -3.11
C ILE A 379 -18.34 6.86 -2.23
N PHE A 380 -18.06 8.13 -1.91
CA PHE A 380 -18.98 9.02 -1.17
C PHE A 380 -19.57 10.11 -2.07
N ALA A 381 -19.69 9.88 -3.38
CA ALA A 381 -20.26 10.83 -4.33
C ALA A 381 -21.65 11.32 -3.91
N HIS A 382 -22.48 10.46 -3.31
CA HIS A 382 -23.78 10.80 -2.73
C HIS A 382 -23.74 11.89 -1.62
N SER A 383 -22.55 12.26 -1.12
CA SER A 383 -22.34 13.36 -0.18
C SER A 383 -21.92 14.67 -0.85
N ALA A 384 -21.53 14.64 -2.12
CA ALA A 384 -21.12 15.82 -2.88
C ALA A 384 -22.32 16.43 -3.64
N PRO A 385 -22.56 17.76 -3.56
CA PRO A 385 -23.66 18.41 -4.28
C PRO A 385 -23.63 18.19 -5.79
N ALA A 386 -22.45 18.05 -6.40
CA ALA A 386 -22.27 17.83 -7.84
C ALA A 386 -22.81 16.48 -8.34
N TYR A 387 -23.09 15.51 -7.46
CA TYR A 387 -23.66 14.20 -7.82
C TYR A 387 -25.10 14.00 -7.35
N ARG A 388 -25.56 14.81 -6.39
CA ARG A 388 -26.97 14.89 -6.01
C ARG A 388 -27.77 15.58 -7.11
N ASP A 389 -29.00 15.14 -7.32
CA ASP A 389 -29.99 15.86 -8.09
C ASP A 389 -31.25 16.10 -7.24
N GLU A 390 -32.16 16.92 -7.75
CA GLU A 390 -33.45 17.21 -7.10
C GLU A 390 -34.44 16.04 -7.27
N SER A 391 -34.20 15.16 -8.25
CA SER A 391 -35.01 13.97 -8.58
C SER A 391 -34.82 12.79 -7.62
N GLY A 392 -33.72 12.75 -6.86
CA GLY A 392 -33.50 11.75 -5.81
C GLY A 392 -32.79 10.47 -6.27
N ASN A 393 -31.73 10.59 -7.08
CA ASN A 393 -30.85 9.48 -7.43
C ASN A 393 -30.45 8.64 -6.20
N SER A 394 -30.37 7.33 -6.37
CA SER A 394 -29.74 6.43 -5.42
C SER A 394 -28.28 6.82 -5.16
N TRP A 395 -27.75 6.42 -4.01
CA TRP A 395 -26.36 6.67 -3.71
C TRP A 395 -25.42 5.88 -4.64
N GLU A 396 -25.85 4.71 -5.15
CA GLU A 396 -25.11 3.97 -6.17
C GLU A 396 -25.04 4.69 -7.52
N GLU A 397 -26.13 5.31 -8.00
CA GLU A 397 -26.10 6.12 -9.24
C GLU A 397 -25.15 7.31 -9.10
N CYS A 398 -25.06 7.90 -7.89
CA CYS A 398 -24.05 8.92 -7.59
C CYS A 398 -22.63 8.36 -7.69
N VAL A 399 -22.36 7.17 -7.12
CA VAL A 399 -21.07 6.48 -7.21
C VAL A 399 -20.73 6.14 -8.67
N GLU A 400 -21.71 5.66 -9.45
CA GLU A 400 -21.52 5.32 -10.86
C GLU A 400 -21.16 6.55 -11.69
N ARG A 401 -21.90 7.65 -11.53
CA ARG A 401 -21.63 8.91 -12.24
C ARG A 401 -20.23 9.43 -11.90
N ALA A 402 -19.87 9.49 -10.61
CA ALA A 402 -18.53 9.91 -10.20
C ALA A 402 -17.42 8.98 -10.69
N CYS A 403 -17.68 7.67 -10.82
CA CYS A 403 -16.73 6.73 -11.38
C CYS A 403 -16.54 6.94 -12.89
N ARG A 404 -17.62 7.19 -13.65
CA ARG A 404 -17.56 7.51 -15.09
C ARG A 404 -16.83 8.82 -15.34
N ASP A 405 -17.16 9.87 -14.60
CA ASP A 405 -16.54 11.18 -14.74
C ASP A 405 -15.04 11.12 -14.43
N PHE A 406 -14.65 10.41 -13.37
CA PHE A 406 -13.25 10.09 -13.05
C PHE A 406 -12.53 9.36 -14.19
N VAL A 407 -13.12 8.29 -14.73
CA VAL A 407 -12.51 7.54 -15.83
C VAL A 407 -12.35 8.43 -17.07
N ALA A 408 -13.38 9.19 -17.45
CA ALA A 408 -13.34 10.09 -18.60
C ALA A 408 -12.25 11.18 -18.46
N ASP A 409 -12.11 11.76 -17.26
CA ASP A 409 -11.07 12.74 -16.95
C ASP A 409 -9.66 12.17 -17.11
N ILE A 410 -9.40 10.98 -16.56
CA ILE A 410 -8.06 10.36 -16.66
C ILE A 410 -7.77 9.87 -18.09
N CYS A 411 -8.75 9.35 -18.81
CA CYS A 411 -8.55 8.91 -20.19
C CYS A 411 -8.26 10.08 -21.15
N ARG A 412 -8.72 11.29 -20.83
CA ARG A 412 -8.38 12.52 -21.58
C ARG A 412 -6.90 12.91 -21.46
N VAL A 413 -6.22 12.50 -20.40
CA VAL A 413 -4.83 12.92 -20.09
C VAL A 413 -3.80 11.79 -20.15
N ALA A 414 -4.25 10.55 -20.30
CA ALA A 414 -3.41 9.35 -20.48
C ALA A 414 -3.03 9.12 -21.96
N VAL A 415 -2.84 10.20 -22.74
CA VAL A 415 -2.56 10.20 -24.19
C VAL A 415 -1.24 10.88 -24.54
#